data_AF-A0A2P7VK30-F1
#
_entry.id   AF-A0A2P7VK30-F1
#
_cell.length_a   1.000
_cell.length_b   1.000
_cell.length_c   1.000
_cell.angle_alpha   90.00
_cell.angle_beta   90.00
_cell.angle_gamma   90.00
#
_symmetry.space_group_name_H-M   'P 1'
#
loop_
_entity.id
_entity.type
_entity.pdbx_description
1 polymer ?
#
loop_
_entity_poly.entity_id
_entity_poly.type
_entity_poly.pdbx_seq_one_letter_code
_entity_poly.pdbx_strand_id
1 'polypeptide(L)'
;MEPDLSREALNRWRLLLGSHAEESLEGSGVYQSSEFSYQELDSILEFLYNREYGEEQGYRKEGGRGDAALTVPAWLNKIRKLFPKKTVEILERQALDRYNMTELLTDKKVLESMEPNMTLLKNILQFKGRMKGEVVKSAKEIVRKVVDDLRRQLENEVQTSIVGIRNRHKRGYSKSMKNLDVHKTIRKNLKNYDRKKSRFIIDELYFHSNIQHHNKWNIVIVVDESGSMMDSVIYSSVMASIFYKLAALKTHLVIFDTKVVDLSHRLDDPVDVLMSVQLGGGTHIAQALKYGRTLLENPSKTIFILVSDLEEGYPIKEMYRQSKEIIDAGCKFLVLTALDFNGNATYNQHAARIMSDMGANVAAITPDELAQWIGKVIK
;
A
#
# COMPACT_ATOMS: atom_id res chain seq x y z
N MET A 1 16.44 55.78 -16.80
CA MET A 1 14.98 55.64 -16.66
C MET A 1 14.74 54.21 -16.25
N GLU A 2 14.52 53.99 -14.95
CA GLU A 2 14.14 52.68 -14.42
C GLU A 2 12.83 52.22 -15.09
N PRO A 3 12.66 50.92 -15.35
CA PRO A 3 11.39 50.40 -15.81
C PRO A 3 10.37 50.67 -14.72
N ASP A 4 9.33 51.44 -15.05
CA ASP A 4 8.18 51.68 -14.20
C ASP A 4 7.57 50.30 -13.86
N LEU A 5 7.88 49.76 -12.67
CA LEU A 5 7.31 48.50 -12.24
C LEU A 5 5.81 48.73 -12.11
N SER A 6 5.05 48.13 -13.03
CA SER A 6 3.59 48.18 -12.98
C SER A 6 3.12 47.83 -11.57
N ARG A 7 2.16 48.61 -11.04
CA ARG A 7 1.54 48.42 -9.72
C ARG A 7 1.09 46.97 -9.48
N GLU A 8 0.65 46.28 -10.54
CA GLU A 8 0.30 44.87 -10.47
C GLU A 8 1.51 43.96 -10.17
N ALA A 9 2.67 44.26 -10.75
CA ALA A 9 3.91 43.55 -10.46
C ALA A 9 4.34 43.74 -9.00
N LEU A 10 4.24 44.95 -8.45
CA LEU A 10 4.53 45.23 -7.04
C LEU A 10 3.59 44.47 -6.10
N ASN A 11 2.29 44.42 -6.39
CA ASN A 11 1.34 43.62 -5.62
C ASN A 11 1.66 42.11 -5.67
N ARG A 12 2.11 41.58 -6.81
CA ARG A 12 2.54 40.17 -6.93
C ARG A 12 3.83 39.89 -6.17
N TRP A 13 4.78 40.81 -6.21
CA TRP A 13 6.02 40.71 -5.43
C TRP A 13 5.75 40.74 -3.93
N ARG A 14 4.87 41.64 -3.46
CA ARG A 14 4.41 41.65 -2.06
C ARG A 14 3.73 40.35 -1.64
N LEU A 15 2.90 39.76 -2.52
CA LEU A 15 2.25 38.48 -2.24
C LEU A 15 3.26 37.31 -2.19
N LEU A 16 4.29 37.32 -3.04
CA LEU A 16 5.33 36.28 -3.07
C LEU A 16 6.30 36.37 -1.90
N LEU A 17 6.68 37.58 -1.51
CA LEU A 17 7.65 37.84 -0.44
C LEU A 17 7.01 37.92 0.95
N GLY A 18 5.68 37.99 1.03
CA GLY A 18 4.92 38.06 2.28
C GLY A 18 4.98 39.42 2.98
N SER A 19 4.40 39.50 4.17
CA SER A 19 4.27 40.72 4.99
C SER A 19 5.58 41.37 5.39
N HIS A 20 6.65 40.59 5.46
CA HIS A 20 7.98 41.10 5.80
C HIS A 20 8.58 42.01 4.72
N ALA A 21 8.13 41.91 3.46
CA ALA A 21 8.61 42.78 2.39
C ALA A 21 7.90 44.14 2.33
N GLU A 22 6.83 44.31 3.11
CA GLU A 22 5.98 45.51 3.09
C GLU A 22 6.76 46.77 3.46
N GLU A 23 7.53 46.74 4.54
CA GLU A 23 8.35 47.88 5.00
C GLU A 23 9.41 48.30 3.97
N SER A 24 10.03 47.32 3.30
CA SER A 24 11.02 47.57 2.25
C SER A 24 10.37 48.10 0.96
N LEU A 25 9.15 47.67 0.64
CA LEU A 25 8.40 48.12 -0.53
C LEU A 25 7.82 49.52 -0.32
N GLU A 26 7.33 49.83 0.88
CA GLU A 26 6.88 51.18 1.24
C GLU A 26 8.03 52.19 1.20
N GLY A 27 9.23 51.79 1.61
CA GLY A 27 10.44 52.62 1.52
C GLY A 27 10.82 53.07 0.10
N SER A 28 10.31 52.39 -0.93
CA SER A 28 10.52 52.78 -2.34
C SER A 28 9.64 53.96 -2.79
N GLY A 29 8.58 54.29 -2.04
CA GLY A 29 7.63 55.35 -2.38
C GLY A 29 6.66 55.04 -3.53
N VAL A 30 6.78 53.87 -4.18
CA VAL A 30 5.93 53.44 -5.31
C VAL A 30 4.79 52.51 -4.85
N TYR A 31 4.90 51.95 -3.65
CA TYR A 31 3.92 51.01 -3.06
C TYR A 31 3.29 51.58 -1.79
N GLN A 32 1.98 51.40 -1.63
CA GLN A 32 1.23 51.73 -0.41
C GLN A 32 0.47 50.49 0.09
N SER A 33 0.64 50.14 1.35
CA SER A 33 0.01 48.95 1.96
C SER A 33 -1.52 49.00 1.96
N SER A 34 -2.09 50.21 2.08
CA SER A 34 -3.54 50.44 1.99
C SER A 34 -4.14 50.08 0.63
N GLU A 35 -3.30 49.98 -0.41
CA GLU A 35 -3.71 49.72 -1.79
C GLU A 35 -3.54 48.24 -2.21
N PHE A 36 -3.13 47.37 -1.28
CA PHE A 36 -2.90 45.97 -1.57
C PHE A 36 -4.19 45.25 -1.96
N SER A 37 -4.23 44.72 -3.19
CA SER A 37 -5.45 44.15 -3.77
C SER A 37 -5.68 42.68 -3.43
N TYR A 38 -4.69 41.97 -2.88
CA TYR A 38 -4.73 40.52 -2.67
C TYR A 38 -4.82 40.12 -1.18
N GLN A 39 -5.40 40.97 -0.33
CA GLN A 39 -5.51 40.74 1.12
C GLN A 39 -6.12 39.37 1.48
N GLU A 40 -7.18 38.95 0.80
CA GLU A 40 -7.81 37.67 1.08
C GLU A 40 -6.90 36.47 0.71
N LEU A 41 -6.19 36.55 -0.42
CA LEU A 41 -5.23 35.51 -0.84
C LEU A 41 -4.04 35.45 0.13
N ASP A 42 -3.51 36.60 0.54
CA ASP A 42 -2.39 36.70 1.48
C ASP A 42 -2.77 36.05 2.81
N SER A 43 -3.95 36.36 3.37
CA SER A 43 -4.42 35.76 4.63
C SER A 43 -4.53 34.23 4.59
N ILE A 44 -4.88 33.66 3.44
CA ILE A 44 -5.07 32.23 3.24
C ILE A 44 -3.74 31.50 3.09
N LEU A 45 -2.80 32.09 2.36
CA LEU A 45 -1.45 31.57 2.19
C LEU A 45 -0.68 31.70 3.50
N GLU A 46 -0.79 32.85 4.17
CA GLU A 46 -0.20 33.07 5.49
C GLU A 46 -0.72 32.07 6.52
N PHE A 47 -2.03 31.78 6.55
CA PHE A 47 -2.57 30.76 7.44
C PHE A 47 -1.91 29.37 7.28
N LEU A 48 -1.48 29.01 6.07
CA LEU A 48 -0.81 27.75 5.80
C LEU A 48 0.70 27.83 6.07
N TYR A 49 1.39 28.82 5.48
CA TYR A 49 2.85 28.91 5.42
C TYR A 49 3.48 29.65 6.60
N ASN A 50 2.73 30.46 7.36
CA ASN A 50 3.27 31.12 8.57
C ASN A 50 3.68 30.09 9.65
N ARG A 51 3.30 28.82 9.48
CA ARG A 51 3.76 27.69 10.30
C ARG A 51 5.21 27.27 10.03
N GLU A 52 5.80 27.67 8.90
CA GLU A 52 7.22 27.40 8.60
C GLU A 52 8.15 28.37 9.33
N TYR A 53 7.66 29.55 9.71
CA TYR A 53 8.41 30.58 10.44
C TYR A 53 8.32 30.31 11.96
N GLY A 54 9.08 29.30 12.42
CA GLY A 54 9.21 28.95 13.84
C GLY A 54 10.35 29.68 14.56
N GLU A 55 10.33 29.65 15.91
CA GLU A 55 11.26 30.33 16.82
C GLU A 55 12.76 30.02 16.58
N GLU A 56 13.10 28.90 15.92
CA GLU A 56 14.48 28.50 15.65
C GLU A 56 15.23 29.39 14.65
N GLN A 57 14.51 30.17 13.83
CA GLN A 57 15.13 31.14 12.91
C GLN A 57 15.18 32.57 13.48
N GLY A 58 14.90 32.76 14.78
CA GLY A 58 14.94 34.08 15.41
C GLY A 58 13.75 34.99 15.10
N TYR A 59 12.73 34.47 14.42
CA TYR A 59 11.49 35.19 14.16
C TYR A 59 10.62 35.20 15.42
N ARG A 60 10.40 36.41 15.95
CA ARG A 60 9.51 36.65 17.09
C ARG A 60 8.08 36.34 16.63
N LYS A 61 7.37 35.49 17.37
CA LYS A 61 5.90 35.44 17.35
C LYS A 61 5.36 36.79 17.84
N GLU A 62 5.36 37.81 17.00
CA GLU A 62 4.49 38.95 17.21
C GLU A 62 3.08 38.50 16.85
N GLY A 63 2.26 38.30 17.89
CA GLY A 63 0.84 38.06 17.73
C GLY A 63 0.21 39.23 16.99
N GLY A 64 0.00 39.04 15.68
CA GLY A 64 -0.73 39.96 14.83
C GLY A 64 -2.13 40.17 15.39
N ARG A 65 -2.37 41.39 15.90
CA ARG A 65 -3.70 41.95 16.11
C ARG A 65 -4.27 42.29 14.72
N GLY A 66 -5.26 41.54 14.24
CA GLY A 66 -6.03 41.96 13.06
C GLY A 66 -6.77 40.82 12.36
N ASP A 67 -8.10 40.83 12.53
CA ASP A 67 -9.16 40.11 11.82
C ASP A 67 -9.20 38.57 11.79
N ALA A 68 -10.29 38.05 12.38
CA ALA A 68 -10.83 36.70 12.33
C ALA A 68 -9.81 35.57 12.15
N ALA A 69 -9.34 34.98 13.26
CA ALA A 69 -8.57 33.74 13.25
C ALA A 69 -9.22 32.71 12.32
N LEU A 70 -8.62 32.53 11.14
CA LEU A 70 -9.14 31.64 10.13
C LEU A 70 -9.16 30.23 10.74
N THR A 71 -10.32 29.60 10.81
CA THR A 71 -10.39 28.20 11.26
C THR A 71 -10.04 27.29 10.07
N VAL A 72 -9.55 26.09 10.36
CA VAL A 72 -9.20 25.10 9.32
C VAL A 72 -10.34 24.84 8.32
N PRO A 73 -11.62 24.70 8.75
CA PRO A 73 -12.74 24.57 7.80
C PRO A 73 -13.02 25.85 7.00
N ALA A 74 -12.85 27.03 7.59
CA ALA A 74 -13.03 28.30 6.89
C ALA A 74 -11.95 28.53 5.83
N TRP A 75 -10.70 28.20 6.16
CA TRP A 75 -9.57 28.19 5.23
C TRP A 75 -9.85 27.31 4.01
N LEU A 76 -10.29 26.06 4.24
CA LEU A 76 -10.57 25.11 3.18
C LEU A 76 -11.66 25.60 2.20
N ASN A 77 -12.72 26.21 2.76
CA ASN A 77 -13.79 26.79 1.94
C ASN A 77 -13.31 27.97 1.10
N LYS A 78 -12.39 28.78 1.63
CA LYS A 78 -11.83 29.92 0.89
C LYS A 78 -10.86 29.49 -0.21
N ILE A 79 -9.96 28.53 0.04
CA ILE A 79 -9.04 28.05 -1.01
C ILE A 79 -9.80 27.50 -2.22
N ARG A 80 -10.92 26.80 -1.99
CA ARG A 80 -11.75 26.21 -3.05
C ARG A 80 -12.49 27.23 -3.91
N LYS A 81 -12.77 28.40 -3.36
CA LYS A 81 -13.39 29.51 -4.10
C LYS A 81 -12.39 30.28 -4.94
N LEU A 82 -11.17 30.43 -4.43
CA LEU A 82 -10.18 31.35 -4.97
C LEU A 82 -9.15 30.69 -5.88
N PHE A 83 -8.88 29.39 -5.70
CA PHE A 83 -7.86 28.67 -6.45
C PHE A 83 -8.43 27.63 -7.41
N PRO A 84 -7.77 27.37 -8.55
CA PRO A 84 -8.07 26.23 -9.40
C PRO A 84 -7.92 24.91 -8.64
N LYS A 85 -8.69 23.89 -9.06
CA LYS A 85 -8.73 22.57 -8.43
C LYS A 85 -7.34 21.96 -8.16
N LYS A 86 -6.45 21.98 -9.16
CA LYS A 86 -5.06 21.47 -9.03
C LYS A 86 -4.26 22.18 -7.92
N THR A 87 -4.49 23.47 -7.73
CA THR A 87 -3.78 24.25 -6.71
C THR A 87 -4.34 23.97 -5.32
N VAL A 88 -5.65 23.80 -5.21
CA VAL A 88 -6.31 23.35 -3.96
C VAL A 88 -5.75 22.00 -3.53
N GLU A 89 -5.64 21.03 -4.45
CA GLU A 89 -5.06 19.71 -4.17
C GLU A 89 -3.62 19.80 -3.62
N ILE A 90 -2.80 20.69 -4.18
CA ILE A 90 -1.41 20.91 -3.71
C ILE A 90 -1.41 21.51 -2.29
N LEU A 91 -2.26 22.49 -2.03
CA LEU A 91 -2.37 23.15 -0.72
C LEU A 91 -2.93 22.20 0.34
N GLU A 92 -3.97 21.42 0.02
CA GLU A 92 -4.52 20.37 0.89
C GLU A 92 -3.47 19.30 1.20
N ARG A 93 -2.68 18.88 0.19
CA ARG A 93 -1.57 17.95 0.38
C ARG A 93 -0.52 18.52 1.33
N GLN A 94 -0.08 19.76 1.14
CA GLN A 94 0.90 20.40 2.02
C GLN A 94 0.36 20.59 3.44
N ALA A 95 -0.92 20.97 3.58
CA ALA A 95 -1.61 21.08 4.87
C ALA A 95 -1.56 19.77 5.68
N LEU A 96 -1.76 18.63 5.02
CA LEU A 96 -1.72 17.32 5.67
C LEU A 96 -0.28 16.83 5.87
N ASP A 97 0.53 16.81 4.81
CA ASP A 97 1.85 16.16 4.80
C ASP A 97 2.92 16.94 5.55
N ARG A 98 2.96 18.27 5.38
CA ARG A 98 3.99 19.13 5.96
C ARG A 98 3.57 19.72 7.30
N TYR A 99 2.29 20.09 7.44
CA TYR A 99 1.80 20.80 8.62
C TYR A 99 0.93 19.97 9.55
N ASN A 100 0.71 18.68 9.26
CA ASN A 100 -0.06 17.75 10.10
C ASN A 100 -1.39 18.35 10.58
N MET A 101 -2.14 19.02 9.69
CA MET A 101 -3.42 19.66 10.04
C MET A 101 -4.51 18.61 10.30
N THR A 102 -4.46 17.97 11.46
CA THR A 102 -5.36 16.86 11.84
C THR A 102 -6.82 17.26 11.93
N GLU A 103 -7.10 18.55 12.11
CA GLU A 103 -8.47 19.10 12.18
C GLU A 103 -9.27 18.83 10.88
N LEU A 104 -8.58 18.77 9.74
CA LEU A 104 -9.19 18.42 8.44
C LEU A 104 -9.76 16.99 8.42
N LEU A 105 -9.17 16.08 9.21
CA LEU A 105 -9.56 14.67 9.25
C LEU A 105 -10.61 14.38 10.32
N THR A 106 -10.92 15.36 11.19
CA THR A 106 -11.92 15.22 12.25
C THR A 106 -13.30 15.74 11.88
N ASP A 107 -13.42 16.59 10.84
CA ASP A 107 -14.70 17.07 10.34
C ASP A 107 -15.18 16.21 9.16
N LYS A 108 -16.38 15.63 9.31
CA LYS A 108 -17.03 14.78 8.30
C LYS A 108 -17.21 15.50 6.97
N LYS A 109 -17.72 16.74 6.98
CA LYS A 109 -18.02 17.48 5.74
C LYS A 109 -16.75 17.81 4.97
N VAL A 110 -15.70 18.14 5.71
CA VAL A 110 -14.38 18.39 5.14
C VAL A 110 -13.83 17.11 4.54
N LEU A 111 -13.80 16.02 5.30
CA LEU A 111 -13.27 14.73 4.87
C LEU A 111 -13.98 14.18 3.61
N GLU A 112 -15.31 14.23 3.56
CA GLU A 112 -16.11 13.75 2.42
C GLU A 112 -15.89 14.57 1.14
N SER A 113 -15.45 15.82 1.30
CA SER A 113 -15.21 16.72 0.19
C SER A 113 -13.78 16.66 -0.35
N MET A 114 -12.87 15.96 0.33
CA MET A 114 -11.51 15.76 -0.12
C MET A 114 -11.45 14.67 -1.19
N GLU A 115 -10.53 14.82 -2.14
CA GLU A 115 -10.34 13.81 -3.17
C GLU A 115 -9.67 12.56 -2.60
N PRO A 116 -10.24 11.36 -2.82
CA PRO A 116 -9.60 10.11 -2.44
C PRO A 116 -8.28 9.93 -3.19
N ASN A 117 -7.16 9.99 -2.47
CA ASN A 117 -5.83 9.76 -3.02
C ASN A 117 -4.96 9.00 -2.01
N MET A 118 -3.78 8.58 -2.45
CA MET A 118 -2.88 7.77 -1.61
C MET A 118 -2.36 8.53 -0.40
N THR A 119 -2.12 9.83 -0.53
CA THR A 119 -1.74 10.69 0.60
C THR A 119 -2.84 10.74 1.66
N LEU A 120 -4.10 10.95 1.27
CA LEU A 120 -5.24 10.97 2.18
C LEU A 120 -5.43 9.61 2.88
N LEU A 121 -5.21 8.50 2.17
CA LEU A 121 -5.22 7.17 2.77
C LEU A 121 -4.21 7.06 3.91
N LYS A 122 -2.94 7.44 3.67
CA LYS A 122 -1.88 7.39 4.71
C LYS A 122 -2.24 8.23 5.91
N ASN A 123 -2.70 9.47 5.67
CA ASN A 123 -3.11 10.39 6.72
C ASN A 123 -4.30 9.83 7.54
N ILE A 124 -5.29 9.23 6.89
CA ILE A 124 -6.39 8.54 7.57
C ILE A 124 -5.87 7.41 8.46
N LEU A 125 -4.97 6.56 7.95
CA LEU A 125 -4.42 5.43 8.71
C LEU A 125 -3.60 5.90 9.92
N GLN A 126 -2.80 6.95 9.76
CA GLN A 126 -2.01 7.55 10.83
C GLN A 126 -2.88 8.17 11.94
N PHE A 127 -3.98 8.84 11.57
CA PHE A 127 -4.82 9.58 12.52
C PHE A 127 -6.11 8.86 12.92
N LYS A 128 -6.35 7.63 12.46
CA LYS A 128 -7.59 6.89 12.74
C LYS A 128 -7.92 6.75 14.23
N GLY A 129 -6.91 6.68 15.11
CA GLY A 129 -7.11 6.60 16.55
C GLY A 129 -7.74 7.85 17.18
N ARG A 130 -7.68 8.99 16.48
CA ARG A 130 -8.28 10.27 16.92
C ARG A 130 -9.68 10.50 16.35
N MET A 131 -10.08 9.75 15.32
CA MET A 131 -11.40 9.85 14.70
C MET A 131 -12.46 9.17 15.55
N LYS A 132 -13.68 9.73 15.61
CA LYS A 132 -14.79 9.18 16.40
C LYS A 132 -16.09 9.14 15.60
N GLY A 133 -16.94 8.15 15.90
CA GLY A 133 -18.31 8.06 15.42
C GLY A 133 -18.44 7.99 13.90
N GLU A 134 -19.22 8.90 13.31
CA GLU A 134 -19.52 8.91 11.88
C GLU A 134 -18.31 9.19 10.98
N VAL A 135 -17.32 9.95 11.48
CA VAL A 135 -16.12 10.30 10.71
C VAL A 135 -15.33 9.05 10.31
N VAL A 136 -15.29 8.03 11.18
CA VAL A 136 -14.63 6.75 10.88
C VAL A 136 -15.34 6.02 9.74
N LYS A 137 -16.66 6.14 9.61
CA LYS A 137 -17.41 5.54 8.50
C LYS A 137 -17.08 6.22 7.18
N SER A 138 -17.11 7.56 7.15
CA SER A 138 -16.73 8.33 5.95
C SER A 138 -15.26 8.09 5.57
N ALA A 139 -14.37 8.00 6.56
CA ALA A 139 -12.98 7.61 6.35
C ALA A 139 -12.88 6.21 5.70
N LYS A 140 -13.59 5.20 6.22
CA LYS A 140 -13.62 3.85 5.62
C LYS A 140 -14.11 3.87 4.17
N GLU A 141 -15.10 4.69 3.83
CA GLU A 141 -15.59 4.81 2.46
C GLU A 141 -14.56 5.41 1.52
N ILE A 142 -13.82 6.44 1.96
CA ILE A 142 -12.72 7.03 1.21
C ILE A 142 -11.60 6.01 1.02
N VAL A 143 -11.18 5.35 2.10
CA VAL A 143 -10.18 4.27 2.05
C VAL A 143 -10.59 3.20 1.04
N ARG A 144 -11.86 2.78 1.06
CA ARG A 144 -12.39 1.78 0.12
C ARG A 144 -12.24 2.21 -1.32
N LYS A 145 -12.58 3.46 -1.68
CA LYS A 145 -12.41 3.97 -3.05
C LYS A 145 -10.96 3.86 -3.51
N VAL A 146 -10.02 4.35 -2.70
CA VAL A 146 -8.59 4.33 -3.05
C VAL A 146 -8.05 2.90 -3.15
N VAL A 147 -8.44 2.04 -2.21
CA VAL A 147 -8.04 0.62 -2.20
C VAL A 147 -8.63 -0.15 -3.36
N ASP A 148 -9.88 0.11 -3.76
CA ASP A 148 -10.50 -0.53 -4.92
C ASP A 148 -9.84 -0.10 -6.23
N ASP A 149 -9.47 1.18 -6.35
CA ASP A 149 -8.75 1.67 -7.53
C ASP A 149 -7.34 1.06 -7.61
N LEU A 150 -6.61 1.01 -6.49
CA LEU A 150 -5.32 0.33 -6.40
C LEU A 150 -5.44 -1.16 -6.72
N ARG A 151 -6.46 -1.83 -6.18
CA ARG A 151 -6.73 -3.26 -6.45
C ARG A 151 -6.98 -3.49 -7.94
N ARG A 152 -7.78 -2.66 -8.60
CA ARG A 152 -8.07 -2.80 -10.03
C ARG A 152 -6.81 -2.66 -10.89
N GLN A 153 -5.90 -1.77 -10.52
CA GLN A 153 -4.61 -1.63 -11.20
C GLN A 153 -3.78 -2.91 -11.07
N LEU A 154 -3.58 -3.39 -9.83
CA LEU A 154 -2.72 -4.55 -9.54
C LEU A 154 -3.33 -5.89 -10.00
N GLU A 155 -4.64 -6.05 -9.94
CA GLU A 155 -5.32 -7.33 -10.22
C GLU A 155 -5.10 -7.80 -11.66
N ASN A 156 -5.10 -6.88 -12.63
CA ASN A 156 -4.84 -7.21 -14.04
C ASN A 156 -3.43 -7.79 -14.23
N GLU A 157 -2.44 -7.24 -13.54
CA GLU A 157 -1.04 -7.64 -13.63
C GLU A 157 -0.76 -8.96 -12.92
N VAL A 158 -1.37 -9.14 -11.75
CA VAL A 158 -1.30 -10.39 -11.00
C VAL A 158 -1.98 -11.53 -11.76
N GLN A 159 -3.17 -11.30 -12.33
CA GLN A 159 -3.86 -12.30 -13.13
C GLN A 159 -3.04 -12.69 -14.37
N THR A 160 -2.46 -11.74 -15.09
CA THR A 160 -1.64 -12.06 -16.28
C THR A 160 -0.34 -12.81 -15.91
N SER A 161 0.30 -12.45 -14.80
CA SER A 161 1.58 -13.05 -14.37
C SER A 161 1.43 -14.46 -13.78
N ILE A 162 0.40 -14.66 -12.95
CA ILE A 162 0.18 -15.91 -12.19
C ILE A 162 -0.80 -16.85 -12.91
N VAL A 163 -1.89 -16.32 -13.48
CA VAL A 163 -2.94 -17.10 -14.18
C VAL A 163 -2.71 -17.13 -15.70
N GLY A 164 -2.16 -16.05 -16.26
CA GLY A 164 -2.10 -15.75 -17.69
C GLY A 164 -1.17 -16.61 -18.53
N ILE A 165 -0.40 -17.52 -17.95
CA ILE A 165 -0.08 -18.76 -18.68
C ILE A 165 -1.32 -19.62 -18.62
N ARG A 166 -2.30 -19.29 -19.47
CA ARG A 166 -3.35 -20.20 -19.91
C ARG A 166 -2.63 -21.47 -20.26
N ASN A 167 -2.69 -22.41 -19.34
CA ASN A 167 -1.98 -23.66 -19.42
C ASN A 167 -2.59 -24.37 -20.64
N ARG A 168 -2.00 -24.19 -21.83
CA ARG A 168 -2.45 -24.80 -23.08
C ARG A 168 -2.39 -26.33 -22.98
N HIS A 169 -1.69 -26.83 -21.96
CA HIS A 169 -1.64 -28.24 -21.56
C HIS A 169 -2.71 -28.64 -20.51
N LYS A 170 -3.45 -27.69 -19.91
CA LYS A 170 -4.66 -27.97 -19.08
C LYS A 170 -5.93 -28.10 -19.93
N ARG A 171 -5.86 -28.89 -21.00
CA ARG A 171 -6.97 -29.81 -21.30
C ARG A 171 -6.61 -31.10 -20.58
N GLY A 172 -7.11 -31.23 -19.35
CA GLY A 172 -6.94 -32.43 -18.53
C GLY A 172 -7.58 -33.65 -19.20
N TYR A 173 -6.83 -34.32 -20.06
CA TYR A 173 -7.02 -35.72 -20.43
C TYR A 173 -5.65 -36.39 -20.38
N SER A 174 -5.06 -36.47 -19.18
CA SER A 174 -3.98 -37.45 -19.00
C SER A 174 -4.64 -38.82 -19.00
N LYS A 175 -4.62 -39.49 -20.15
CA LYS A 175 -5.11 -40.86 -20.34
C LYS A 175 -4.15 -41.82 -19.62
N SER A 176 -4.26 -41.90 -18.30
CA SER A 176 -3.53 -42.86 -17.48
C SER A 176 -4.44 -44.01 -17.10
N MET A 177 -3.94 -45.24 -17.19
CA MET A 177 -4.69 -46.46 -16.83
C MET A 177 -5.21 -46.40 -15.37
N LYS A 178 -4.49 -45.71 -14.48
CA LYS A 178 -4.90 -45.52 -13.07
C LYS A 178 -6.19 -44.70 -12.91
N ASN A 179 -6.51 -43.84 -13.87
CA ASN A 179 -7.68 -42.96 -13.81
C ASN A 179 -8.82 -43.47 -14.70
N LEU A 180 -8.75 -44.70 -15.22
CA LEU A 180 -9.76 -45.23 -16.12
C LEU A 180 -11.05 -45.53 -15.34
N ASP A 181 -12.14 -44.87 -15.73
CA ASP A 181 -13.49 -45.19 -15.24
C ASP A 181 -14.00 -46.41 -16.01
N VAL A 182 -13.65 -47.60 -15.52
CA VAL A 182 -14.02 -48.87 -16.17
C VAL A 182 -15.53 -49.02 -16.25
N HIS A 183 -16.28 -48.61 -15.22
CA HIS A 183 -17.74 -48.75 -15.20
C HIS A 183 -18.42 -47.83 -16.22
N LYS A 184 -18.04 -46.56 -16.27
CA LYS A 184 -18.59 -45.60 -17.24
C LYS A 184 -18.17 -45.96 -18.66
N THR A 185 -16.93 -46.41 -18.84
CA THR A 185 -16.42 -46.92 -20.12
C THR A 185 -17.25 -48.11 -20.60
N ILE A 186 -17.48 -49.12 -19.76
CA ILE A 186 -18.31 -50.26 -20.13
C ILE A 186 -19.73 -49.79 -20.48
N ARG A 187 -20.37 -49.02 -19.60
CA ARG A 187 -21.77 -48.62 -19.77
C ARG A 187 -22.02 -47.81 -21.04
N LYS A 188 -21.11 -46.90 -21.40
CA LYS A 188 -21.23 -46.06 -22.61
C LYS A 188 -20.88 -46.80 -23.90
N ASN A 189 -20.06 -47.85 -23.82
CA ASN A 189 -19.70 -48.70 -24.95
C ASN A 189 -20.53 -49.99 -25.06
N LEU A 190 -21.49 -50.24 -24.16
CA LEU A 190 -22.43 -51.38 -24.22
C LEU A 190 -23.19 -51.48 -25.55
N LYS A 191 -23.42 -50.35 -26.22
CA LYS A 191 -23.98 -50.29 -27.58
C LYS A 191 -23.16 -51.07 -28.62
N ASN A 192 -21.88 -51.30 -28.36
CA ASN A 192 -20.93 -51.94 -29.28
C ASN A 192 -20.65 -53.41 -28.92
N TYR A 193 -21.51 -54.04 -28.10
CA TYR A 193 -21.37 -55.45 -27.74
C TYR A 193 -21.91 -56.38 -28.84
N ASP A 194 -21.04 -57.19 -29.43
CA ASP A 194 -21.42 -58.20 -30.41
C ASP A 194 -21.82 -59.50 -29.70
N ARG A 195 -23.13 -59.78 -29.68
CA ARG A 195 -23.70 -60.99 -29.08
C ARG A 195 -23.36 -62.28 -29.83
N LYS A 196 -23.10 -62.23 -31.15
CA LYS A 196 -22.81 -63.42 -31.95
C LYS A 196 -21.38 -63.92 -31.72
N LYS A 197 -20.45 -63.00 -31.47
CA LYS A 197 -19.03 -63.31 -31.23
C LYS A 197 -18.62 -63.23 -29.77
N SER A 198 -19.53 -62.84 -28.88
CA SER A 198 -19.27 -62.58 -27.45
C SER A 198 -18.07 -61.65 -27.24
N ARG A 199 -18.01 -60.56 -28.03
CA ARG A 199 -16.90 -59.60 -28.01
C ARG A 199 -17.39 -58.20 -27.67
N PHE A 200 -16.60 -57.52 -26.85
CA PHE A 200 -16.85 -56.14 -26.43
C PHE A 200 -15.85 -55.21 -27.10
N ILE A 201 -16.32 -54.27 -27.92
CA ILE A 201 -15.47 -53.32 -28.64
C ILE A 201 -15.59 -51.96 -27.94
N ILE A 202 -14.46 -51.45 -27.46
CA ILE A 202 -14.38 -50.14 -26.83
C ILE A 202 -14.04 -49.10 -27.90
N ASP A 203 -14.94 -48.14 -28.09
CA ASP A 203 -14.82 -47.02 -29.03
C ASP A 203 -14.20 -45.81 -28.31
N GLU A 204 -14.72 -45.48 -27.12
CA GLU A 204 -14.19 -44.40 -26.29
C GLU A 204 -13.86 -44.85 -24.86
N LEU A 205 -12.68 -44.50 -24.38
CA LEU A 205 -12.28 -44.68 -22.98
C LEU A 205 -12.67 -43.45 -22.16
N TYR A 206 -13.38 -43.67 -21.05
CA TYR A 206 -13.77 -42.63 -20.11
C TYR A 206 -12.88 -42.71 -18.87
N PHE A 207 -12.32 -41.59 -18.46
CA PHE A 207 -11.46 -41.49 -17.30
C PHE A 207 -12.19 -40.69 -16.20
N HIS A 208 -11.98 -41.04 -14.94
CA HIS A 208 -12.35 -40.17 -13.82
C HIS A 208 -11.58 -38.86 -13.99
N SER A 209 -12.30 -37.73 -13.92
CA SER A 209 -11.65 -36.45 -13.72
C SER A 209 -10.98 -36.54 -12.35
N ASN A 210 -9.64 -36.63 -12.30
CA ASN A 210 -8.96 -36.23 -11.08
C ASN A 210 -9.48 -34.82 -10.79
N ILE A 211 -10.21 -34.66 -9.69
CA ILE A 211 -10.24 -33.41 -8.97
C ILE A 211 -8.77 -33.21 -8.63
N GLN A 212 -8.03 -32.54 -9.52
CA GLN A 212 -6.76 -31.96 -9.14
C GLN A 212 -7.16 -31.05 -7.99
N HIS A 213 -6.97 -31.51 -6.75
CA HIS A 213 -6.54 -30.60 -5.70
C HIS A 213 -5.40 -29.84 -6.37
N HIS A 214 -5.71 -28.61 -6.80
CA HIS A 214 -4.67 -27.70 -7.23
C HIS A 214 -3.78 -27.67 -6.00
N ASN A 215 -2.56 -28.20 -6.11
CA ASN A 215 -1.59 -28.13 -5.02
C ASN A 215 -1.32 -26.65 -4.87
N LYS A 216 -2.12 -26.00 -4.02
CA LYS A 216 -2.10 -24.56 -3.84
C LYS A 216 -0.72 -24.23 -3.34
N TRP A 217 -0.06 -23.27 -3.97
CA TRP A 217 1.14 -22.71 -3.38
C TRP A 217 0.72 -21.95 -2.12
N ASN A 218 1.44 -22.19 -1.03
CA ASN A 218 1.24 -21.43 0.19
C ASN A 218 2.06 -20.14 0.09
N ILE A 219 1.45 -19.00 0.40
CA ILE A 219 2.14 -17.71 0.49
C ILE A 219 1.97 -17.20 1.91
N VAL A 220 3.08 -17.00 2.60
CA VAL A 220 3.10 -16.39 3.94
C VAL A 220 3.76 -15.01 3.79
N ILE A 221 2.98 -13.96 3.99
CA ILE A 221 3.46 -12.57 3.93
C ILE A 221 3.55 -12.05 5.35
N VAL A 222 4.74 -11.67 5.76
CA VAL A 222 5.04 -11.12 7.08
C VAL A 222 5.50 -9.67 6.87
N VAL A 223 4.72 -8.71 7.36
CA VAL A 223 4.88 -7.29 7.05
C VAL A 223 5.17 -6.51 8.32
N ASP A 224 6.24 -5.73 8.27
CA ASP A 224 6.65 -4.79 9.31
C ASP A 224 5.72 -3.57 9.33
N GLU A 225 5.27 -3.21 10.54
CA GLU A 225 4.36 -2.09 10.79
C GLU A 225 5.07 -0.81 11.29
N SER A 226 6.40 -0.76 11.21
CA SER A 226 7.15 0.43 11.54
C SER A 226 6.70 1.64 10.70
N GLY A 227 6.89 2.85 11.23
CA GLY A 227 6.39 4.08 10.58
C GLY A 227 6.95 4.31 9.18
N SER A 228 8.18 3.84 8.90
CA SER A 228 8.82 3.87 7.57
C SER A 228 8.15 2.92 6.58
N MET A 229 7.40 1.92 7.05
CA MET A 229 6.85 0.81 6.26
C MET A 229 5.38 0.99 5.88
N MET A 230 4.76 2.14 6.18
CA MET A 230 3.34 2.40 5.90
C MET A 230 2.94 2.04 4.45
N ASP A 231 3.73 2.47 3.47
CA ASP A 231 3.43 2.24 2.06
C ASP A 231 3.45 0.74 1.76
N SER A 232 4.47 0.06 2.25
CA SER A 232 4.61 -1.39 2.13
C SER A 232 3.46 -2.13 2.80
N VAL A 233 2.93 -1.66 3.93
CA VAL A 233 1.74 -2.24 4.58
C VAL A 233 0.51 -2.09 3.69
N ILE A 234 0.31 -0.92 3.09
CA ILE A 234 -0.81 -0.66 2.16
C ILE A 234 -0.75 -1.61 0.97
N TYR A 235 0.37 -1.62 0.24
CA TYR A 235 0.54 -2.46 -0.95
C TYR A 235 0.46 -3.95 -0.61
N SER A 236 1.12 -4.39 0.47
CA SER A 236 1.11 -5.81 0.87
C SER A 236 -0.27 -6.29 1.29
N SER A 237 -1.07 -5.45 1.96
CA SER A 237 -2.44 -5.79 2.33
C SER A 237 -3.33 -5.98 1.10
N VAL A 238 -3.25 -5.07 0.12
CA VAL A 238 -4.01 -5.18 -1.13
C VAL A 238 -3.56 -6.40 -1.94
N MET A 239 -2.27 -6.62 -2.07
CA MET A 239 -1.70 -7.78 -2.76
C MET A 239 -2.10 -9.10 -2.09
N ALA A 240 -2.05 -9.18 -0.76
CA ALA A 240 -2.48 -10.35 -0.02
C ALA A 240 -3.97 -10.66 -0.26
N SER A 241 -4.83 -9.64 -0.29
CA SER A 241 -6.24 -9.79 -0.63
C SER A 241 -6.47 -10.26 -2.07
N ILE A 242 -5.67 -9.79 -3.04
CA ILE A 242 -5.71 -10.28 -4.42
C ILE A 242 -5.29 -11.76 -4.46
N PHE A 243 -4.17 -12.12 -3.83
CA PHE A 243 -3.69 -13.51 -3.80
C PHE A 243 -4.68 -14.45 -3.11
N TYR A 244 -5.31 -14.01 -2.03
CA TYR A 244 -6.32 -14.79 -1.31
C TYR A 244 -7.52 -15.15 -2.21
N LYS A 245 -7.90 -14.28 -3.14
CA LYS A 245 -8.97 -14.56 -4.12
C LYS A 245 -8.55 -15.52 -5.24
N LEU A 246 -7.25 -15.78 -5.41
CA LEU A 246 -6.76 -16.73 -6.42
C LEU A 246 -6.87 -18.17 -5.91
N ALA A 247 -7.67 -18.99 -6.59
CA ALA A 247 -7.87 -20.40 -6.22
C ALA A 247 -6.57 -21.24 -6.23
N ALA A 248 -5.52 -20.79 -6.91
CA ALA A 248 -4.21 -21.44 -6.96
C ALA A 248 -3.35 -21.22 -5.71
N LEU A 249 -3.74 -20.29 -4.83
CA LEU A 249 -2.95 -19.85 -3.68
C LEU A 249 -3.69 -20.08 -2.38
N LYS A 250 -2.93 -20.34 -1.31
CA LYS A 250 -3.37 -20.21 0.07
C LYS A 250 -2.52 -19.09 0.67
N THR A 251 -3.16 -18.02 1.12
CA THR A 251 -2.45 -16.80 1.54
C THR A 251 -2.63 -16.58 3.03
N HIS A 252 -1.51 -16.34 3.70
CA HIS A 252 -1.44 -15.88 5.08
C HIS A 252 -0.84 -14.48 5.12
N LEU A 253 -1.45 -13.59 5.89
CA LEU A 253 -0.93 -12.24 6.12
C LEU A 253 -0.75 -12.04 7.61
N VAL A 254 0.48 -11.75 7.98
CA VAL A 254 0.90 -11.47 9.35
C VAL A 254 1.50 -10.08 9.37
N ILE A 255 1.02 -9.24 10.27
CA ILE A 255 1.57 -7.90 10.50
C ILE A 255 2.22 -7.89 11.87
N PHE A 256 3.35 -7.20 12.01
CA PHE A 256 4.08 -7.17 13.26
C PHE A 256 4.71 -5.82 13.59
N ASP A 257 4.76 -5.55 14.88
CA ASP A 257 5.56 -4.52 15.53
C ASP A 257 6.43 -5.23 16.60
N THR A 258 6.18 -4.98 17.89
CA THR A 258 6.58 -5.81 19.02
C THR A 258 5.74 -7.07 19.20
N LYS A 259 4.50 -7.06 18.69
CA LYS A 259 3.57 -8.18 18.73
C LYS A 259 3.28 -8.64 17.31
N VAL A 260 2.85 -9.88 17.21
CA VAL A 260 2.51 -10.49 15.93
C VAL A 260 0.99 -10.63 15.86
N VAL A 261 0.39 -10.09 14.79
CA VAL A 261 -1.05 -10.14 14.54
C VAL A 261 -1.29 -10.87 13.23
N ASP A 262 -2.03 -11.96 13.30
CA ASP A 262 -2.46 -12.72 12.12
C ASP A 262 -3.78 -12.16 11.57
N LEU A 263 -3.72 -11.63 10.35
CA LEU A 263 -4.85 -11.03 9.65
C LEU A 263 -5.35 -11.90 8.50
N SER A 264 -4.92 -13.17 8.42
CA SER A 264 -5.31 -14.11 7.36
C SER A 264 -6.82 -14.25 7.22
N HIS A 265 -7.58 -14.15 8.32
CA HIS A 265 -9.04 -14.24 8.35
C HIS A 265 -9.76 -12.99 7.82
N ARG A 266 -9.04 -11.88 7.60
CA ARG A 266 -9.60 -10.60 7.16
C ARG A 266 -9.25 -10.26 5.70
N LEU A 267 -8.57 -11.17 5.01
CA LEU A 267 -8.10 -10.96 3.64
C LEU A 267 -9.24 -10.79 2.61
N ASP A 268 -10.48 -11.13 2.95
CA ASP A 268 -11.67 -10.87 2.15
C ASP A 268 -11.87 -9.36 1.84
N ASP A 269 -11.61 -8.50 2.83
CA ASP A 269 -11.71 -7.04 2.70
C ASP A 269 -10.38 -6.34 3.10
N PRO A 270 -9.57 -5.88 2.13
CA PRO A 270 -8.31 -5.18 2.41
C PRO A 270 -8.52 -3.90 3.23
N VAL A 271 -9.69 -3.26 3.17
CA VAL A 271 -9.99 -2.07 3.97
C VAL A 271 -10.01 -2.42 5.45
N ASP A 272 -10.62 -3.54 5.82
CA ASP A 272 -10.69 -3.97 7.21
C ASP A 272 -9.34 -4.44 7.76
N VAL A 273 -8.45 -4.97 6.91
CA VAL A 273 -7.04 -5.22 7.24
C VAL A 273 -6.36 -3.89 7.60
N LEU A 274 -6.36 -2.91 6.70
CA LEU A 274 -5.70 -1.61 6.92
C LEU A 274 -6.27 -0.84 8.11
N MET A 275 -7.58 -0.91 8.33
CA MET A 275 -8.20 -0.27 9.49
C MET A 275 -7.86 -0.96 10.81
N SER A 276 -7.32 -2.19 10.82
CA SER A 276 -6.90 -2.90 12.03
C SER A 276 -5.44 -2.68 12.46
N VAL A 277 -4.58 -2.24 11.54
CA VAL A 277 -3.12 -1.98 11.68
C VAL A 277 -2.82 -0.87 12.71
N GLN A 278 -2.09 -1.10 13.79
CA GLN A 278 -1.80 -0.06 14.80
C GLN A 278 -0.36 0.47 14.72
N LEU A 279 -0.20 1.64 14.10
CA LEU A 279 1.13 2.15 13.77
C LEU A 279 1.90 2.55 15.03
N GLY A 280 3.13 2.03 15.14
CA GLY A 280 4.09 2.40 16.17
C GLY A 280 4.39 1.30 17.17
N GLY A 281 5.62 1.33 17.72
CA GLY A 281 6.18 0.28 18.55
C GLY A 281 7.67 0.09 18.25
N GLY A 282 8.29 -0.88 18.89
CA GLY A 282 9.57 -1.43 18.42
C GLY A 282 9.35 -2.47 17.32
N THR A 283 10.44 -2.91 16.69
CA THR A 283 10.41 -3.89 15.60
C THR A 283 11.00 -5.22 16.09
N HIS A 284 10.22 -6.31 16.10
CA HIS A 284 10.68 -7.64 16.52
C HIS A 284 10.55 -8.68 15.40
N ILE A 285 11.46 -8.60 14.42
CA ILE A 285 11.41 -9.39 13.18
C ILE A 285 11.56 -10.89 13.49
N ALA A 286 12.47 -11.26 14.40
CA ALA A 286 12.71 -12.63 14.80
C ALA A 286 11.44 -13.34 15.33
N GLN A 287 10.61 -12.64 16.10
CA GLN A 287 9.36 -13.20 16.61
C GLN A 287 8.33 -13.39 15.48
N ALA A 288 8.25 -12.45 14.55
CA ALA A 288 7.37 -12.54 13.40
C ALA A 288 7.75 -13.72 12.48
N LEU A 289 9.06 -13.91 12.21
CA LEU A 289 9.57 -15.07 11.47
C LEU A 289 9.23 -16.39 12.18
N LYS A 290 9.41 -16.43 13.51
CA LYS A 290 9.08 -17.61 14.32
C LYS A 290 7.59 -17.96 14.24
N TYR A 291 6.71 -16.97 14.29
CA TYR A 291 5.27 -17.18 14.13
C TYR A 291 4.92 -17.61 12.70
N GLY A 292 5.46 -16.93 11.68
CA GLY A 292 5.21 -17.30 10.28
C GLY A 292 5.60 -18.74 9.97
N ARG A 293 6.64 -19.27 10.64
CA ARG A 293 7.01 -20.69 10.54
C ARG A 293 5.94 -21.66 11.00
N THR A 294 5.11 -21.30 11.98
CA THR A 294 4.02 -22.18 12.43
C THR A 294 2.92 -22.32 11.39
N LEU A 295 2.90 -21.43 10.37
CA LEU A 295 1.97 -21.45 9.25
C LEU A 295 2.48 -22.27 8.04
N LEU A 296 3.68 -22.86 8.15
CA LEU A 296 4.29 -23.66 7.09
C LEU A 296 3.70 -25.08 7.07
N GLU A 297 2.71 -25.32 6.21
CA GLU A 297 2.14 -26.67 6.02
C GLU A 297 2.96 -27.54 5.06
N ASN A 298 3.42 -26.96 3.95
CA ASN A 298 4.25 -27.65 2.96
C ASN A 298 5.41 -26.73 2.54
N PRO A 299 6.54 -26.75 3.27
CA PRO A 299 7.67 -25.86 3.03
C PRO A 299 8.15 -25.82 1.57
N SER A 300 8.26 -26.98 0.92
CA SER A 300 8.71 -27.09 -0.49
C SER A 300 7.82 -26.38 -1.51
N LYS A 301 6.55 -26.12 -1.15
CA LYS A 301 5.57 -25.35 -1.94
C LYS A 301 5.10 -24.10 -1.20
N THR A 302 5.99 -23.52 -0.40
CA THR A 302 5.72 -22.27 0.30
C THR A 302 6.64 -21.17 -0.17
N ILE A 303 6.05 -20.04 -0.54
CA ILE A 303 6.72 -18.76 -0.72
C ILE A 303 6.57 -18.00 0.59
N PHE A 304 7.70 -17.66 1.21
CA PHE A 304 7.71 -16.87 2.43
C PHE A 304 8.25 -15.48 2.10
N ILE A 305 7.47 -14.44 2.37
CA ILE A 305 7.79 -13.06 2.02
C ILE A 305 7.90 -12.27 3.32
N LEU A 306 9.09 -11.75 3.61
CA LEU A 306 9.31 -10.77 4.67
C LEU A 306 9.35 -9.38 4.03
N VAL A 307 8.53 -8.45 4.52
CA VAL A 307 8.52 -7.04 4.08
C VAL A 307 8.98 -6.19 5.26
N SER A 308 10.23 -5.72 5.23
CA SER A 308 10.86 -4.97 6.33
C SER A 308 12.10 -4.23 5.83
N ASP A 309 12.47 -3.14 6.50
CA ASP A 309 13.75 -2.44 6.34
C ASP A 309 14.93 -3.19 7.00
N LEU A 310 14.66 -4.34 7.63
CA LEU A 310 15.64 -5.19 8.32
C LEU A 310 16.32 -4.51 9.52
N GLU A 311 15.68 -3.48 10.08
CA GLU A 311 16.10 -2.86 11.34
C GLU A 311 15.51 -3.63 12.53
N GLU A 312 16.21 -4.69 12.95
CA GLU A 312 15.82 -5.49 14.12
C GLU A 312 16.09 -4.73 15.43
N GLY A 313 15.05 -4.53 16.24
CA GLY A 313 15.14 -3.89 17.56
C GLY A 313 15.62 -4.82 18.68
N TYR A 314 15.75 -6.12 18.39
CA TYR A 314 16.14 -7.20 19.30
C TYR A 314 17.46 -7.86 18.85
N PRO A 315 17.95 -8.93 19.52
CA PRO A 315 19.19 -9.57 19.11
C PRO A 315 19.14 -10.11 17.66
N ILE A 316 19.85 -9.43 16.75
CA ILE A 316 19.88 -9.71 15.31
C ILE A 316 20.28 -11.16 14.95
N LYS A 317 21.01 -11.84 15.83
CA LYS A 317 21.37 -13.26 15.66
C LYS A 317 20.14 -14.17 15.62
N GLU A 318 19.11 -13.85 16.39
CA GLU A 318 17.87 -14.62 16.40
C GLU A 318 17.11 -14.46 15.09
N MET A 319 17.09 -13.24 14.52
CA MET A 319 16.53 -13.00 13.19
C MET A 319 17.21 -13.89 12.15
N TYR A 320 18.55 -13.88 12.08
CA TYR A 320 19.29 -14.72 11.13
C TYR A 320 19.05 -16.22 11.35
N ARG A 321 18.98 -16.66 12.60
CA ARG A 321 18.66 -18.06 12.93
C ARG A 321 17.27 -18.46 12.41
N GLN A 322 16.25 -17.64 12.67
CA GLN A 322 14.89 -17.92 12.17
C GLN A 322 14.81 -17.89 10.65
N SER A 323 15.48 -16.94 9.99
CA SER A 323 15.60 -16.89 8.53
C SER A 323 16.23 -18.17 7.97
N LYS A 324 17.33 -18.62 8.56
CA LYS A 324 18.01 -19.86 8.15
C LYS A 324 17.10 -21.08 8.32
N GLU A 325 16.38 -21.19 9.44
CA GLU A 325 15.44 -22.29 9.66
C GLU A 325 14.29 -22.32 8.62
N ILE A 326 13.86 -21.16 8.08
CA ILE A 326 12.88 -21.09 6.98
C ILE A 326 13.49 -21.58 5.66
N ILE A 327 14.73 -21.17 5.36
CA ILE A 327 15.43 -21.56 4.14
C ILE A 327 15.72 -23.07 4.16
N ASP A 328 16.25 -23.57 5.28
CA ASP A 328 16.60 -24.98 5.48
C ASP A 328 15.36 -25.90 5.44
N ALA A 329 14.17 -25.38 5.79
CA ALA A 329 12.91 -26.09 5.60
C ALA A 329 12.54 -26.31 4.12
N GLY A 330 13.17 -25.58 3.19
CA GLY A 330 12.94 -25.67 1.75
C GLY A 330 11.96 -24.63 1.20
N CYS A 331 11.62 -23.60 1.98
CA CYS A 331 10.78 -22.50 1.53
C CYS A 331 11.51 -21.59 0.52
N LYS A 332 10.74 -20.99 -0.39
CA LYS A 332 11.23 -19.90 -1.24
C LYS A 332 11.15 -18.61 -0.43
N PHE A 333 12.24 -18.27 0.25
CA PHE A 333 12.30 -17.10 1.10
C PHE A 333 12.68 -15.85 0.28
N LEU A 334 11.81 -14.84 0.32
CA LEU A 334 11.96 -13.54 -0.31
C LEU A 334 11.91 -12.47 0.78
N VAL A 335 12.86 -11.54 0.73
CA VAL A 335 12.93 -10.37 1.61
C VAL A 335 12.75 -9.15 0.73
N LEU A 336 11.63 -8.47 0.92
CA LEU A 336 11.26 -7.23 0.27
C LEU A 336 11.68 -6.07 1.17
N THR A 337 12.71 -5.36 0.73
CA THR A 337 13.21 -4.19 1.43
C THR A 337 12.48 -2.94 0.98
N ALA A 338 12.28 -1.98 1.88
CA ALA A 338 11.66 -0.70 1.56
C ALA A 338 12.42 0.06 0.45
N LEU A 339 11.64 0.67 -0.46
CA LEU A 339 12.12 1.64 -1.45
C LEU A 339 11.61 3.02 -1.01
N ASP A 340 12.48 4.03 -1.00
CA ASP A 340 12.03 5.41 -0.87
C ASP A 340 11.41 5.92 -2.20
N PHE A 341 10.74 7.07 -2.17
CA PHE A 341 10.15 7.70 -3.37
C PHE A 341 11.18 8.07 -4.45
N ASN A 342 12.47 8.08 -4.12
CA ASN A 342 13.58 8.37 -5.02
C ASN A 342 14.27 7.09 -5.53
N GLY A 343 13.77 5.90 -5.18
CA GLY A 343 14.36 4.62 -5.54
C GLY A 343 15.63 4.25 -4.77
N ASN A 344 15.99 4.98 -3.71
CA ASN A 344 17.08 4.58 -2.82
C ASN A 344 16.59 3.54 -1.81
N ALA A 345 17.37 2.48 -1.74
CA ALA A 345 17.28 1.44 -0.74
C ALA A 345 17.55 2.01 0.66
N THR A 346 16.50 2.19 1.47
CA THR A 346 16.62 2.54 2.89
C THR A 346 16.36 1.28 3.71
N TYR A 347 17.40 0.46 3.88
CA TYR A 347 17.35 -0.77 4.67
C TYR A 347 18.74 -1.14 5.19
N ASN A 348 18.80 -2.04 6.17
CA ASN A 348 20.06 -2.55 6.71
C ASN A 348 20.79 -3.44 5.69
N GLN A 349 21.72 -2.84 4.93
CA GLN A 349 22.47 -3.52 3.87
C GLN A 349 23.30 -4.71 4.38
N HIS A 350 23.83 -4.62 5.60
CA HIS A 350 24.59 -5.71 6.19
C HIS A 350 23.70 -6.92 6.49
N ALA A 351 22.50 -6.68 7.06
CA ALA A 351 21.52 -7.73 7.30
C ALA A 351 21.00 -8.34 6.01
N ALA A 352 20.70 -7.51 5.00
CA ALA A 352 20.31 -7.97 3.67
C ALA A 352 21.37 -8.89 3.04
N ARG A 353 22.64 -8.50 3.10
CA ARG A 353 23.74 -9.32 2.56
C ARG A 353 23.86 -10.66 3.26
N ILE A 354 23.80 -10.68 4.59
CA ILE A 354 23.82 -11.93 5.36
C ILE A 354 22.62 -12.82 5.01
N MET A 355 21.41 -12.27 4.88
CA MET A 355 20.24 -13.04 4.46
C MET A 355 20.41 -13.62 3.06
N SER A 356 20.99 -12.84 2.14
CA SER A 356 21.27 -13.30 0.78
C SER A 356 22.32 -14.41 0.75
N ASP A 357 23.40 -14.28 1.52
CA ASP A 357 24.46 -15.29 1.65
C ASP A 357 23.93 -16.60 2.26
N MET A 358 22.89 -16.53 3.10
CA MET A 358 22.19 -17.71 3.63
C MET A 358 21.25 -18.38 2.62
N GLY A 359 20.94 -17.73 1.49
CA GLY A 359 20.06 -18.27 0.44
C GLY A 359 18.69 -17.62 0.32
N ALA A 360 18.42 -16.52 1.04
CA ALA A 360 17.23 -15.70 0.81
C ALA A 360 17.36 -14.89 -0.49
N ASN A 361 16.26 -14.67 -1.19
CA ASN A 361 16.22 -13.68 -2.27
C ASN A 361 15.95 -12.32 -1.63
N VAL A 362 16.92 -11.40 -1.65
CA VAL A 362 16.71 -10.05 -1.14
C VAL A 362 16.57 -9.11 -2.32
N ALA A 363 15.45 -8.40 -2.41
CA ALA A 363 15.17 -7.53 -3.54
C ALA A 363 14.30 -6.35 -3.13
N ALA A 364 14.59 -5.19 -3.72
CA ALA A 364 13.77 -4.00 -3.64
C ALA A 364 12.97 -3.93 -4.94
N ILE A 365 11.78 -4.53 -4.96
CA ILE A 365 10.97 -4.70 -6.17
C ILE A 365 9.60 -4.05 -6.01
N THR A 366 9.03 -3.59 -7.12
CA THR A 366 7.67 -3.05 -7.14
C THR A 366 6.62 -4.16 -6.95
N PRO A 367 5.37 -3.84 -6.59
CA PRO A 367 4.29 -4.83 -6.51
C PRO A 367 4.11 -5.65 -7.80
N ASP A 368 4.36 -5.03 -8.95
CA ASP A 368 4.22 -5.65 -10.27
C ASP A 368 5.32 -6.69 -10.51
N GLU A 369 6.56 -6.34 -10.16
CA GLU A 369 7.70 -7.23 -10.21
C GLU A 369 7.55 -8.39 -9.21
N LEU A 370 6.94 -8.15 -8.05
CA LEU A 370 6.60 -9.20 -7.08
C LEU A 370 5.63 -10.22 -7.68
N ALA A 371 4.57 -9.76 -8.36
CA ALA A 371 3.63 -10.63 -9.03
C ALA A 371 4.31 -11.49 -10.11
N GLN A 372 5.23 -10.90 -10.88
CA GLN A 372 6.02 -11.61 -11.87
C GLN A 372 6.99 -12.62 -11.26
N TRP A 373 7.66 -12.28 -10.16
CA TRP A 373 8.56 -13.17 -9.45
C TRP A 373 7.81 -14.38 -8.89
N ILE A 374 6.67 -14.16 -8.23
CA ILE A 374 5.78 -15.23 -7.75
C ILE A 374 5.34 -16.10 -8.93
N GLY A 375 4.95 -15.48 -10.05
CA GLY A 375 4.60 -16.20 -11.28
C GLY A 375 5.75 -17.07 -11.82
N LYS A 376 7.02 -16.66 -11.69
CA LYS A 376 8.19 -17.48 -12.08
C LYS A 376 8.45 -18.64 -11.12
N VAL A 377 8.24 -18.43 -9.81
CA VAL A 377 8.46 -19.45 -8.78
C VAL A 377 7.40 -20.55 -8.79
N ILE A 378 6.16 -20.19 -9.13
CA ILE A 378 5.03 -21.14 -9.19
C ILE A 378 5.08 -22.04 -10.44
N LYS A 379 5.74 -21.59 -11.51
CA LYS A 379 5.97 -22.35 -12.76
C LYS A 379 7.02 -23.43 -12.55
#